data_AF-A0A2K0SWX5-F1
#
_entry.id   AF-A0A2K0SWX5-F1
#
_cell.length_a   1.000
_cell.length_b   1.000
_cell.length_c   1.000
_cell.angle_alpha   90.00
_cell.angle_beta   90.00
_cell.angle_gamma   90.00
#
_symmetry.space_group_name_H-M   'P 1'
#
loop_
_entity.id
_entity.type
_entity.pdbx_description
1 polymer ?
#
loop_
_entity_poly.entity_id
_entity_poly.type
_entity_poly.pdbx_seq_one_letter_code
_entity_poly.pdbx_strand_id
1 'polypeptide(L)' 'MAYSVFGQPFQRGLSSEGSPEDNEFANKFRDIAEPLLREGKLKAPRIEVNRGGSGLEGVLVGLEELRQGKVSGAKLIYTI' A
#
# COMPACT_ATOMS: atom_id res chain seq x y z
N MET A 1 -9.03 -3.03 -4.19
CA MET A 1 -10.05 -2.90 -3.12
C MET A 1 -9.70 -3.96 -2.08
N ALA A 2 -9.62 -3.59 -0.81
CA ALA A 2 -9.29 -4.50 0.30
C ALA A 2 -9.74 -3.90 1.64
N TYR A 3 -10.81 -3.11 1.66
CA TYR A 3 -11.22 -2.35 2.85
C TYR A 3 -12.03 -3.19 3.84
N SER A 4 -12.61 -4.30 3.38
CA SER A 4 -13.33 -5.25 4.22
C SER A 4 -12.44 -5.91 5.27
N VAL A 5 -11.12 -6.01 5.03
CA VAL A 5 -10.12 -6.58 5.97
C VAL A 5 -10.04 -5.84 7.30
N PHE A 6 -10.52 -4.59 7.37
CA PHE A 6 -10.58 -3.85 8.63
C PHE A 6 -11.72 -4.33 9.54
N GLY A 7 -12.64 -5.16 9.04
CA GLY A 7 -13.77 -5.69 9.81
C GLY A 7 -14.76 -4.62 10.29
N GLN A 8 -14.63 -3.38 9.82
CA GLN A 8 -15.46 -2.23 10.17
C GLN A 8 -16.25 -1.73 8.95
N PRO A 9 -17.43 -1.14 9.15
CA PRO A 9 -18.14 -0.45 8.08
C PRO A 9 -17.27 0.62 7.43
N PHE A 10 -17.36 0.76 6.11
CA PHE A 10 -16.60 1.74 5.34
C PHE A 10 -17.44 2.32 4.21
N GLN A 11 -17.05 3.51 3.73
CA GLN A 11 -17.70 4.17 2.60
C GLN A 11 -16.74 4.30 1.43
N ARG A 12 -17.11 3.71 0.28
CA ARG A 12 -16.35 3.80 -0.97
C ARG A 12 -17.32 3.88 -2.15
N GLY A 13 -17.83 5.07 -2.42
CA GLY A 13 -18.92 5.29 -3.39
C GLY A 13 -20.27 4.82 -2.83
N LEU A 14 -20.33 3.58 -2.34
CA LEU A 14 -21.44 3.02 -1.56
C LEU A 14 -20.97 2.73 -0.13
N SER A 15 -21.91 2.71 0.81
CA SER A 15 -21.66 2.19 2.16
C SER A 15 -21.56 0.66 2.09
N SER A 16 -20.58 0.09 2.78
CA SER A 16 -20.31 -1.34 2.80
C SER A 16 -19.90 -1.77 4.19
N GLU A 17 -20.27 -2.99 4.57
CA GLU A 17 -19.84 -3.59 5.83
C GLU A 17 -18.42 -4.15 5.71
N GLY A 18 -17.71 -4.19 6.83
CA GLY A 18 -16.48 -4.95 6.94
C GLY A 18 -16.75 -6.45 6.97
N SER A 19 -15.74 -7.27 6.70
CA SER A 19 -15.83 -8.73 6.80
C SER A 19 -15.01 -9.23 7.99
N PRO A 20 -15.64 -9.87 9.00
CA PRO A 20 -14.92 -10.52 10.08
C PRO A 20 -13.95 -11.60 9.59
N GLU A 21 -14.34 -12.35 8.54
CA GLU A 21 -13.51 -13.38 7.92
C GLU A 21 -12.26 -12.76 7.25
N ASP A 22 -12.43 -11.66 6.52
CA ASP A 22 -11.31 -10.96 5.88
C ASP A 22 -10.35 -10.38 6.93
N ASN A 23 -10.89 -9.94 8.07
CA ASN A 23 -10.08 -9.46 9.19
C ASN A 23 -9.26 -10.60 9.82
N GLU A 24 -9.88 -11.75 10.07
CA GLU A 24 -9.17 -12.92 10.59
C GLU A 24 -8.07 -13.38 9.63
N PHE A 25 -8.35 -13.42 8.33
CA PHE A 25 -7.36 -13.71 7.31
C PHE A 25 -6.21 -12.70 7.33
N ALA A 26 -6.51 -11.40 7.38
CA ALA A 26 -5.49 -10.35 7.38
C ALA A 26 -4.57 -10.44 8.60
N ASN A 27 -5.11 -10.77 9.78
CA ASN A 27 -4.32 -11.00 10.99
C ASN A 27 -3.36 -12.19 10.81
N LYS A 28 -3.87 -13.35 10.36
CA LYS A 28 -3.03 -14.54 10.08
C LYS A 28 -1.97 -14.26 9.02
N PHE A 29 -2.34 -13.55 7.96
CA PHE A 29 -1.41 -13.18 6.90
C PHE A 29 -0.29 -12.27 7.43
N ARG A 30 -0.63 -11.28 8.27
CA ARG A 30 0.36 -10.39 8.89
C ARG A 30 1.33 -11.18 9.76
N ASP A 31 0.83 -12.08 10.59
CA ASP A 31 1.66 -12.90 11.50
C ASP A 31 2.69 -13.75 10.75
N ILE A 32 2.35 -14.17 9.52
CA ILE A 32 3.27 -14.90 8.62
C ILE A 32 4.20 -13.93 7.87
N ALA A 33 3.69 -12.83 7.33
CA ALA A 33 4.44 -11.94 6.44
C ALA A 33 5.48 -11.07 7.19
N GLU A 34 5.16 -10.62 8.39
CA GLU A 34 6.03 -9.75 9.19
C GLU A 34 7.41 -10.39 9.48
N PRO A 35 7.53 -11.64 9.99
CA PRO A 35 8.84 -12.25 10.20
C PRO A 35 9.58 -12.49 8.90
N LEU A 36 8.89 -12.83 7.80
CA LEU A 36 9.55 -13.02 6.49
C LEU A 36 10.19 -11.73 5.97
N LEU A 37 9.53 -10.58 6.18
CA LEU A 37 10.10 -9.27 5.87
C LEU A 37 11.27 -8.93 6.80
N ARG A 38 11.09 -9.14 8.11
CA ARG A 38 12.12 -8.87 9.13
C ARG A 38 13.40 -9.67 8.91
N GLU A 39 13.25 -10.94 8.53
CA GLU A 39 14.36 -11.86 8.24
C GLU A 39 14.93 -11.70 6.82
N GLY A 40 14.35 -10.83 5.98
CA GLY A 40 14.78 -10.61 4.61
C GLY A 40 14.50 -11.77 3.64
N LYS A 41 13.69 -12.75 4.06
CA LYS A 41 13.20 -13.86 3.23
C LYS A 41 12.19 -13.38 2.19
N LEU A 42 11.45 -12.33 2.52
CA LEU A 42 10.64 -11.56 1.59
C LEU A 42 11.28 -10.18 1.40
N LYS A 43 11.51 -9.76 0.15
CA LYS A 43 12.13 -8.47 -0.18
C LYS A 43 11.12 -7.53 -0.82
N ALA A 44 11.17 -6.26 -0.42
CA ALA A 44 10.40 -5.22 -1.09
C ALA A 44 10.84 -5.08 -2.56
N PRO A 45 9.93 -4.68 -3.47
CA PRO A 45 10.32 -4.33 -4.83
C PRO A 45 11.24 -3.10 -4.83
N ARG A 46 11.90 -2.83 -5.97
CA ARG A 46 12.69 -1.61 -6.18
C ARG A 46 11.87 -0.38 -5.78
N ILE A 47 12.45 0.50 -4.98
CA ILE A 47 11.80 1.74 -4.53
C ILE A 47 12.46 2.96 -5.21
N GLU A 48 11.65 3.98 -5.49
CA GLU A 48 12.10 5.31 -5.90
C GLU A 48 11.60 6.30 -4.86
N VAL A 49 12.51 7.00 -4.20
CA VAL A 49 12.21 7.87 -3.06
C VAL A 49 12.11 9.32 -3.52
N ASN A 50 11.06 10.04 -3.09
CA ASN A 50 10.86 11.48 -3.29
C ASN A 50 10.89 11.91 -4.77
N ARG A 51 10.26 11.13 -5.64
CA ARG A 51 10.17 11.43 -7.08
C ARG A 51 9.36 12.71 -7.29
N GLY A 52 9.98 13.72 -7.90
CA GLY A 52 9.33 15.02 -8.10
C GLY A 52 9.41 15.99 -6.91
N GLY A 53 10.14 15.64 -5.83
CA GLY A 53 10.41 16.53 -4.70
C GLY A 53 10.31 15.85 -3.33
N SER A 54 10.89 16.47 -2.31
CA SER A 54 10.73 16.08 -0.90
C SER A 54 9.36 16.52 -0.38
N GLY A 55 8.80 15.76 0.56
CA GLY A 55 7.50 16.07 1.17
C GLY A 55 6.31 15.57 0.34
N LEU A 56 5.11 16.00 0.74
CA LEU A 56 3.86 15.53 0.12
C LEU A 56 3.58 16.21 -1.22
N GLU A 57 4.26 17.32 -1.51
CA GLU A 57 4.16 18.02 -2.79
C GLU A 57 4.63 17.12 -3.95
N GLY A 58 5.69 16.32 -3.73
CA GLY A 58 6.21 15.37 -4.70
C GLY A 58 5.20 14.27 -5.06
N VAL A 59 4.26 13.95 -4.17
CA VAL A 59 3.22 12.92 -4.41
C VAL A 59 2.39 13.25 -5.64
N LEU A 60 2.05 14.53 -5.83
CA LEU A 60 1.26 14.97 -6.98
C LEU A 60 1.99 14.68 -8.30
N VAL A 61 3.29 14.99 -8.34
CA VAL A 61 4.14 14.74 -9.51
C VAL A 61 4.24 13.25 -9.79
N GLY A 62 4.57 12.44 -8.78
CA GLY A 62 4.72 11.01 -9.02
C GLY A 62 3.41 10.28 -9.33
N LEU A 63 2.27 10.74 -8.81
CA LEU A 63 0.97 10.20 -9.23
C LEU A 63 0.69 10.49 -10.70
N GLU A 64 1.00 11.70 -11.17
CA GLU A 64 0.85 12.05 -12.59
C GLU A 64 1.80 11.23 -13.47
N GLU A 65 3.05 11.07 -13.06
CA GLU A 65 4.01 10.25 -13.80
C GLU A 65 3.65 8.76 -13.80
N LEU A 66 3.10 8.24 -12.71
CA LEU A 66 2.55 6.88 -12.65
C LEU A 66 1.37 6.73 -13.62
N ARG A 67 0.44 7.70 -13.63
CA ARG A 67 -0.71 7.74 -14.55
C ARG A 67 -0.27 7.77 -16.02
N GLN A 68 0.82 8.48 -16.32
CA GLN A 68 1.42 8.57 -17.65
C GLN A 68 2.28 7.34 -18.03
N GLY A 69 2.43 6.34 -17.15
CA GLY A 69 3.22 5.14 -17.42
C GLY A 69 4.75 5.37 -17.36
N LYS A 70 5.21 6.47 -16.76
CA LYS A 70 6.64 6.81 -16.61
C LYS A 70 7.31 6.13 -15.43
N VAL A 71 6.56 5.35 -14.66
CA VAL A 71 7.04 4.57 -13.51
C VAL A 71 6.93 3.10 -13.90
N SER A 72 8.05 2.39 -13.96
CA SER A 72 8.09 0.97 -14.33
C SER A 72 8.97 0.19 -13.37
N GLY A 73 8.47 -0.95 -12.89
CA GLY A 73 9.20 -1.84 -12.00
C GLY A 73 9.70 -1.17 -10.72
N ALA A 74 9.03 -0.11 -10.24
CA ALA A 74 9.35 0.57 -8.99
C ALA A 74 8.11 1.00 -8.23
N LYS A 75 8.24 1.02 -6.90
CA LYS A 75 7.28 1.63 -5.99
C LYS A 75 7.77 3.04 -5.63
N LEU A 76 6.92 4.05 -5.86
CA LEU A 76 7.19 5.41 -5.40
C LEU A 76 6.96 5.49 -3.88
N ILE A 77 7.95 6.01 -3.16
CA ILE A 77 7.92 6.22 -1.70
C ILE A 77 8.22 7.69 -1.41
N TYR A 78 7.43 8.31 -0.54
CA TYR A 78 7.61 9.70 -0.12
C TYR A 78 7.86 9.75 1.38
N THR A 79 8.91 10.45 1.78
CA THR A 79 9.30 10.63 3.18
C THR A 79 8.95 12.05 3.63
N ILE A 80 8.45 12.17 4.86
CA ILE A 80 8.19 13.44 5.55
C ILE A 80 9.21 13.60 6.66
#